data_AF-A0AAJ2URI8-F1
#
_entry.id   AF-A0AAJ2URI8-F1
#
_cell.length_a   1.000
_cell.length_b   1.000
_cell.length_c   1.000
_cell.angle_alpha   90.00
_cell.angle_beta   90.00
_cell.angle_gamma   90.00
#
_symmetry.space_group_name_H-M   'P 1'
#
loop_
_entity.id
_entity.type
_entity.pdbx_description
1 polymer ?
#
loop_
_entity_poly.entity_id
_entity_poly.type
_entity_poly.pdbx_seq_one_letter_code
_entity_poly.pdbx_strand_id
1 'polypeptide(L)' 'MEAPAAPHVPGESGPSLRITVNSPDQMLELGRRLAKLLRAGDLVMLNGELGAGKTTLTRGLGEG' A
#
# COMPACT_ATOMS: atom_id res chain seq x y z
N MET A 1 -28.74 3.50 9.66
CA MET A 1 -27.95 3.44 10.91
C MET A 1 -26.64 2.76 10.54
N GLU A 2 -25.71 3.53 9.98
CA GLU A 2 -24.38 3.01 9.61
C GLU A 2 -23.59 2.79 10.89
N ALA A 3 -23.11 1.57 11.09
CA ALA A 3 -22.20 1.24 12.16
C ALA A 3 -20.87 2.00 11.92
N PRO A 4 -20.29 2.67 12.92
CA PRO A 4 -18.99 3.30 12.75
C PRO A 4 -17.96 2.19 12.48
N ALA A 5 -17.22 2.31 11.37
CA ALA A 5 -16.08 1.44 11.11
C ALA A 5 -15.11 1.53 12.30
N ALA A 6 -14.92 0.39 12.98
CA ALA A 6 -14.07 0.33 14.16
C ALA A 6 -12.65 0.78 13.80
N PRO A 7 -11.99 1.65 14.60
CA PRO A 7 -10.60 2.01 14.38
C PRO A 7 -9.72 0.76 14.54
N HIS A 8 -8.86 0.50 13.55
CA HIS A 8 -7.90 -0.59 13.58
C HIS A 8 -6.96 -0.44 14.79
N VAL A 9 -6.99 -1.42 15.69
CA VAL A 9 -6.14 -1.50 16.89
C VAL A 9 -4.71 -1.92 16.49
N PRO A 10 -3.66 -1.16 16.86
CA PRO A 10 -2.28 -1.58 16.60
C PRO A 10 -1.90 -2.73 17.55
N GLY A 11 -1.99 -3.97 17.07
CA GLY A 11 -1.73 -5.16 17.90
C GLY A 11 -1.48 -6.49 17.17
N GLU A 12 -1.38 -6.53 15.84
CA GLU A 12 -1.06 -7.77 15.12
C GLU A 12 0.38 -7.71 14.60
N SER A 13 1.31 -8.37 15.31
CA SER A 13 2.67 -8.62 14.79
C SER A 13 2.61 -9.69 13.70
N GLY A 14 2.14 -9.28 12.52
CA GLY A 14 2.41 -10.00 11.28
C GLY A 14 3.87 -9.79 10.83
N PRO A 15 4.35 -10.58 9.86
CA PRO A 15 5.65 -10.34 9.25
C PRO A 15 5.69 -8.95 8.63
N SER A 16 6.73 -8.18 8.93
CA SER A 16 6.98 -6.86 8.32
C SER A 16 8.17 -6.95 7.37
N LEU A 17 8.05 -6.30 6.21
CA LEU A 17 9.11 -6.19 5.21
C LEU A 17 9.44 -4.71 5.00
N ARG A 18 10.73 -4.36 5.00
CA ARG A 18 11.22 -3.01 4.69
C ARG A 18 11.95 -3.02 3.36
N ILE A 19 11.55 -2.13 2.46
CA ILE A 19 12.16 -1.95 1.13
C ILE A 19 12.56 -0.49 1.00
N THR A 20 13.80 -0.24 0.59
CA THR A 20 14.28 1.12 0.27
C THR A 20 14.03 1.40 -1.21
N VAL A 21 13.36 2.52 -1.50
CA VAL A 21 13.04 2.97 -2.85
C VAL A 21 13.70 4.32 -3.06
N ASN A 22 14.54 4.43 -4.09
CA ASN A 22 15.37 5.64 -4.30
C ASN A 22 14.91 6.49 -5.48
N SER A 23 13.81 6.12 -6.14
CA SER A 23 13.35 6.80 -7.36
C SER A 23 11.85 6.57 -7.60
N PRO A 24 11.16 7.50 -8.28
CA PRO A 24 9.76 7.34 -8.62
C PRO A 24 9.49 6.13 -9.54
N ASP A 25 10.41 5.81 -10.45
CA ASP A 25 10.30 4.66 -11.35
C ASP A 25 10.33 3.33 -10.57
N GLN A 26 11.24 3.20 -9.60
CA GLN A 26 11.29 2.07 -8.67
C GLN A 26 10.00 1.96 -7.84
N MET A 27 9.38 3.09 -7.48
CA MET A 27 8.11 3.10 -6.75
C MET A 27 6.94 2.62 -7.62
N LEU A 28 6.94 2.97 -8.90
CA LEU A 28 5.96 2.51 -9.87
C LEU A 28 6.09 1.00 -10.09
N GLU A 29 7.33 0.51 -10.28
CA GLU A 29 7.58 -0.92 -10.44
C GLU A 29 7.24 -1.71 -9.18
N LEU A 30 7.51 -1.16 -7.98
CA LEU A 30 7.07 -1.75 -6.72
C LEU A 30 5.54 -1.91 -6.70
N GLY A 31 4.80 -0.88 -7.11
CA GLY A 31 3.33 -0.93 -7.22
C GLY A 31 2.86 -2.05 -8.17
N ARG A 32 3.47 -2.14 -9.35
CA ARG A 32 3.14 -3.18 -10.35
C ARG A 32 3.43 -4.59 -9.85
N ARG A 33 4.52 -4.78 -9.11
CA ARG A 33 4.86 -6.08 -8.50
C ARG A 33 3.89 -6.43 -7.39
N LEU A 34 3.51 -5.46 -6.56
CA LEU A 34 2.54 -5.66 -5.49
C LEU A 34 1.15 -6.03 -6.03
N ALA A 35 0.69 -5.37 -7.09
CA ALA A 35 -0.60 -5.63 -7.72
C ALA A 35 -0.79 -7.11 -8.11
N LYS A 36 0.25 -7.73 -8.68
CA LYS A 36 0.25 -9.16 -9.08
C LYS A 36 0.10 -10.14 -7.91
N LEU A 37 0.35 -9.68 -6.68
CA LEU A 37 0.22 -10.49 -5.47
C LEU A 37 -1.16 -10.33 -4.82
N LEU A 38 -1.87 -9.23 -5.11
CA LEU A 38 -3.18 -8.94 -4.54
C LEU A 38 -4.28 -9.77 -5.20
N ARG A 39 -5.30 -10.09 -4.41
CA ARG A 39 -6.48 -10.85 -4.80
C ARG A 39 -7.74 -10.03 -4.52
N ALA A 40 -8.84 -10.45 -5.14
CA ALA A 40 -10.14 -9.87 -4.86
C ALA A 40 -10.46 -9.99 -3.36
N GLY A 41 -10.78 -8.86 -2.73
CA GLY A 41 -11.07 -8.77 -1.30
C GLY A 41 -9.90 -8.31 -0.43
N ASP A 42 -8.67 -8.22 -0.96
CA ASP A 42 -7.55 -7.64 -0.23
C ASP A 42 -7.73 -6.12 -0.03
N LEU A 43 -7.34 -5.63 1.15
CA LEU A 43 -7.35 -4.21 1.50
C LEU A 43 -5.93 -3.72 1.75
N VAL A 44 -5.49 -2.73 0.97
CA VAL A 44 -4.17 -2.11 1.12
C VAL A 44 -4.33 -0.67 1.63
N MET A 45 -3.79 -0.39 2.81
CA MET A 45 -3.74 0.97 3.37
C MET A 45 -2.36 1.61 3.14
N LEU A 46 -2.34 2.77 2.49
CA LEU A 46 -1.12 3.55 2.29
C LEU A 46 -1.07 4.71 3.28
N ASN A 47 -0.08 4.72 4.17
CA ASN A 47 0.15 5.78 5.13
C ASN A 47 1.53 6.43 4.89
N GLY A 48 1.63 7.73 5.16
CA GLY A 48 2.85 8.51 4.96
C GLY A 48 2.52 9.99 4.73
N GLU A 49 3.53 10.84 4.80
CA GLU A 49 3.40 12.29 4.67
C GLU A 49 3.09 12.73 3.21
N LEU A 50 2.80 14.03 3.03
CA LEU A 50 2.66 14.61 1.69
C LEU A 50 3.99 14.44 0.91
N GLY A 51 3.91 13.99 -0.33
CA GLY A 51 5.11 13.75 -1.14
C GLY A 51 5.83 12.41 -0.88
N ALA A 52 5.37 11.58 0.07
CA ALA A 52 5.95 10.26 0.34
C ALA A 52 5.81 9.22 -0.80
N GLY A 53 5.28 9.62 -1.96
CA GLY A 53 5.16 8.75 -3.13
C GLY A 53 3.95 7.80 -3.14
N LYS A 54 3.01 7.93 -2.19
CA LYS A 54 1.77 7.11 -2.12
C LYS A 54 1.02 7.07 -3.45
N THR A 55 0.80 8.22 -4.10
CA THR A 55 0.11 8.30 -5.41
C THR A 55 0.88 7.60 -6.51
N THR A 56 2.22 7.69 -6.52
CA THR A 56 3.07 6.99 -7.50
C THR A 56 2.95 5.48 -7.34
N LEU A 57 2.94 5.00 -6.09
CA LEU A 57 2.73 3.59 -5.78
C LEU A 57 1.33 3.13 -6.23
N THR A 58 0.27 3.89 -5.93
CA THR A 58 -1.10 3.57 -6.37
C THR A 58 -1.22 3.51 -7.89
N ARG A 59 -0.56 4.41 -8.63
CA ARG A 59 -0.53 4.37 -10.10
C ARG A 59 0.11 3.07 -10.60
N GLY A 60 1.26 2.71 -10.04
CA GLY A 60 1.92 1.45 -10.37
C GLY A 60 1.02 0.24 -10.07
N LEU A 61 0.26 0.31 -8.97
CA LEU A 61 -0.69 -0.73 -8.59
C LEU A 61 -1.84 -0.87 -9.60
N GLY A 62 -2.33 0.24 -10.16
CA GLY A 62 -3.40 0.22 -11.16
C GLY A 62 -2.95 -0.20 -12.56
N GLU A 63 -1.65 -0.12 -12.85
CA GLU A 63 -1.07 -0.55 -14.14
C GLU A 63 -0.62 -2.02 -14.16
N GLY A 64 -0.47 -2.66 -13.01
CA GLY A 64 0.07 -4.03 -12.86
C GLY A 64 -0.99 -5.08 -12.61
#